data_AF-A0A851F992-F1
#
_entry.id   AF-A0A851F992-F1
#
_cell.length_a   1.000
_cell.length_b   1.000
_cell.length_c   1.000
_cell.angle_alpha   90.00
_cell.angle_beta   90.00
_cell.angle_gamma   90.00
#
_symmetry.space_group_name_H-M   'P 1'
#
loop_
_entity.id
_entity.type
_entity.pdbx_description
1 polymer ?
#
loop_
_entity_poly.entity_id
_entity_poly.type
_entity_poly.pdbx_seq_one_letter_code
_entity_poly.pdbx_strand_id
1 'polypeptide(L)'
;VKLTHEQQRILNHKIEPGQTVKIMAFAGTGKTSTLVGYAQKFPDLNFLYVTFNKAVAEKGKKVFPRNVTCKTFHSLAFGSVGRLYKDKGKLNFSKMSVFSISSLLRNREGQSIFVRGKTVAQTLESFFASSDDEICEEHTPIWFKNTHGERKLVTPAEKRIILEEAKEIWNNMKKLEGDAEKKYKMPCDGYLKLWQLSKPRLSGYDAVFVDEAQDCTPAIVDVVLSQSCGIILVGDPHQQIYTFRGAVNTLHSVPHTHVFFLTQSFRFGAALAYVGATVLDVAKGIRNKTLVGG
;
A
#
# COMPACT_ATOMS: atom_id res chain seq x y z
N VAL A 1 1.39 17.75 26.53
CA VAL A 1 2.32 16.61 26.33
C VAL A 1 3.69 17.16 25.99
N LYS A 2 4.75 16.77 26.71
CA LYS A 2 6.13 17.22 26.42
C LYS A 2 6.66 16.43 25.23
N LEU A 3 7.06 17.10 24.15
CA LEU A 3 7.64 16.47 22.96
C LEU A 3 9.09 16.05 23.22
N THR A 4 9.52 14.93 22.63
CA THR A 4 10.95 14.53 22.63
C THR A 4 11.78 15.46 21.75
N HIS A 5 13.11 15.44 21.92
CA HIS A 5 14.01 16.14 21.01
C HIS A 5 13.87 15.66 19.55
N GLU A 6 13.62 14.36 19.34
CA GLU A 6 13.38 13.79 18.01
C GLU A 6 12.10 14.35 17.38
N GLN A 7 11.01 14.40 18.14
CA GLN A 7 9.75 15.00 17.69
C GLN A 7 9.92 16.50 17.40
N GLN A 8 10.64 17.23 18.27
CA GLN A 8 10.92 18.64 18.05
C GLN A 8 11.72 18.90 16.77
N ARG A 9 12.71 18.06 16.46
CA ARG A 9 13.49 18.16 15.20
C ARG A 9 12.58 18.01 13.98
N ILE A 10 11.67 17.04 13.99
CA ILE A 10 10.67 16.85 12.93
C ILE A 10 9.78 18.09 12.81
N LEU A 11 9.25 18.59 13.93
CA LEU A 11 8.39 19.78 13.94
C LEU A 11 9.15 21.06 13.53
N ASN A 12 10.46 21.14 13.71
CA ASN A 12 11.26 22.30 13.30
C ASN A 12 11.60 22.30 11.80
N HIS A 13 11.39 21.18 11.10
CA HIS A 13 11.58 21.10 9.67
C HIS A 13 10.29 21.51 8.95
N LYS A 14 10.25 22.69 8.34
CA LYS A 14 9.12 23.10 7.50
C LYS A 14 9.25 22.43 6.14
N ILE A 15 8.27 21.61 5.79
CA ILE A 15 8.20 20.91 4.50
C ILE A 15 8.06 21.90 3.34
N GLU A 16 8.78 21.63 2.25
CA GLU A 16 8.70 22.39 1.00
C GLU A 16 8.22 21.50 -0.16
N PRO A 17 7.65 22.08 -1.23
CA PRO A 17 7.27 21.33 -2.44
C PRO A 17 8.44 20.52 -3.00
N GLY A 18 8.17 19.28 -3.42
CA GLY A 18 9.16 18.35 -3.95
C GLY A 18 10.04 17.65 -2.90
N GLN A 19 9.97 18.04 -1.62
CA GLN A 19 10.69 17.32 -0.57
C GLN A 19 9.99 16.00 -0.22
N THR A 20 10.80 14.96 -0.01
CA THR A 20 10.34 13.67 0.53
C THR A 20 11.04 13.41 1.86
N VAL A 21 10.29 13.54 2.94
CA VAL A 21 10.75 13.32 4.32
C VAL A 21 10.33 11.93 4.76
N LYS A 22 11.25 11.16 5.33
CA LYS A 22 10.97 9.88 5.98
C LYS A 22 11.11 10.00 7.49
N ILE A 23 10.15 9.47 8.22
CA ILE A 23 10.16 9.37 9.67
C ILE A 23 10.12 7.87 10.01
N MET A 24 11.30 7.36 10.34
CA MET A 24 11.51 5.96 10.72
C MET A 24 11.19 5.81 12.20
N ALA A 25 10.02 5.25 12.51
CA ALA A 25 9.44 5.31 13.84
C ALA A 25 9.15 3.92 14.39
N PHE A 26 9.81 3.57 15.49
CA PHE A 26 9.59 2.28 16.13
C PHE A 26 8.21 2.16 16.80
N ALA A 27 7.92 0.95 17.31
CA ALA A 27 6.72 0.66 18.06
C ALA A 27 6.50 1.63 19.24
N GLY A 28 5.33 2.26 19.29
CA GLY A 28 4.92 3.06 20.44
C GLY A 28 5.54 4.45 20.54
N THR A 29 6.28 4.92 19.53
CA THR A 29 7.03 6.20 19.59
C THR A 29 6.21 7.45 19.24
N GLY A 30 4.91 7.28 19.03
CA GLY A 30 4.00 8.41 18.80
C GLY A 30 3.98 8.95 17.37
N LYS A 31 4.07 8.07 16.34
CA LYS A 31 3.93 8.41 14.90
C LYS A 31 2.80 9.42 14.63
N THR A 32 1.55 9.00 14.86
CA THR A 32 0.36 9.82 14.58
C THR A 32 0.35 11.09 15.43
N SER A 33 0.75 11.02 16.70
CA SER A 33 0.84 12.20 17.57
C SER A 33 1.86 13.22 17.08
N THR A 34 2.96 12.76 16.48
CA THR A 34 3.98 13.63 15.87
C THR A 34 3.42 14.33 14.65
N LEU A 35 2.70 13.62 13.77
CA LEU A 35 2.02 14.24 12.63
C LEU A 35 0.93 15.24 13.05
N VAL A 36 0.18 14.95 14.11
CA VAL A 36 -0.82 15.89 14.66
C VAL A 36 -0.14 17.17 15.14
N GLY A 37 0.94 17.04 15.94
CA GLY A 37 1.71 18.19 16.41
C GLY A 37 2.35 18.98 15.26
N TYR A 38 2.79 18.29 14.21
CA TYR A 38 3.31 18.92 12.99
C TYR A 38 2.23 19.77 12.30
N ALA A 39 1.05 19.21 12.05
CA ALA A 39 -0.05 19.93 11.42
C ALA A 39 -0.54 21.13 12.25
N GLN A 40 -0.53 21.00 13.59
CA GLN A 40 -0.88 22.09 14.51
C GLN A 40 0.15 23.24 14.48
N LYS A 41 1.44 22.91 14.30
CA LYS A 41 2.51 23.91 14.25
C LYS A 41 2.50 24.72 12.95
N PHE A 42 2.01 24.13 11.87
CA PHE A 42 1.88 24.80 10.57
C PHE A 42 0.41 24.96 10.17
N PRO A 43 -0.36 25.82 10.88
CA PRO A 43 -1.80 25.94 10.67
C PRO A 43 -2.17 26.53 9.31
N ASP A 44 -1.26 27.29 8.69
CA ASP A 44 -1.45 27.92 7.38
C ASP A 44 -1.27 26.94 6.21
N LEU A 45 -0.74 25.74 6.45
CA LEU A 45 -0.56 24.70 5.44
C LEU A 45 -1.72 23.69 5.47
N ASN A 46 -2.09 23.20 4.30
CA ASN A 46 -3.10 22.16 4.13
C ASN A 46 -2.45 20.81 3.89
N PHE A 47 -2.92 19.79 4.63
CA PHE A 47 -2.35 18.45 4.58
C PHE A 47 -3.37 17.40 4.17
N LEU A 48 -2.89 16.39 3.46
CA LEU A 48 -3.62 15.16 3.21
C LEU A 48 -3.01 14.03 4.02
N TYR A 49 -3.74 13.50 4.99
CA TYR A 49 -3.38 12.29 5.72
C TYR A 49 -3.97 11.05 5.03
N VAL A 50 -3.11 10.13 4.62
CA VAL A 50 -3.45 8.88 3.96
C VAL A 50 -2.87 7.68 4.70
N THR A 51 -3.68 6.62 4.77
CA THR A 51 -3.33 5.33 5.40
C THR A 51 -4.04 4.18 4.69
N PHE A 52 -3.58 2.95 4.90
CA PHE A 52 -4.26 1.74 4.41
C PHE A 52 -5.52 1.39 5.19
N ASN A 53 -5.47 1.54 6.51
CA ASN A 53 -6.51 0.99 7.37
C ASN A 53 -7.60 2.04 7.63
N LYS A 54 -8.85 1.69 7.30
CA LYS A 54 -10.01 2.55 7.58
C LYS A 54 -10.09 2.95 9.06
N ALA A 55 -9.79 2.04 9.99
CA ALA A 55 -9.80 2.35 11.42
C ALA A 55 -8.78 3.42 11.80
N VAL A 56 -7.59 3.39 11.17
CA VAL A 56 -6.54 4.40 11.38
C VAL A 56 -6.98 5.75 10.79
N ALA A 57 -7.59 5.76 9.60
CA ALA A 57 -8.13 6.98 9.01
C ALA A 57 -9.25 7.61 9.86
N GLU A 58 -10.18 6.81 10.38
CA GLU A 58 -11.26 7.29 11.25
C GLU A 58 -10.74 7.80 12.59
N LYS A 59 -9.70 7.16 13.16
CA LYS A 59 -9.01 7.68 14.33
C LYS A 59 -8.34 9.02 14.02
N GLY A 60 -7.67 9.12 12.87
CA GLY A 60 -7.05 10.34 12.36
C GLY A 60 -8.04 11.51 12.33
N LYS A 61 -9.24 11.32 11.75
CA LYS A 61 -10.29 12.35 11.70
C LYS A 61 -10.69 12.93 13.05
N LYS A 62 -10.53 12.18 14.14
CA LYS A 62 -10.87 12.63 15.50
C LYS A 62 -9.75 13.44 16.16
N VAL A 63 -8.50 13.28 15.72
CA VAL A 63 -7.32 13.83 16.41
C VAL A 63 -6.58 14.89 15.62
N PHE A 64 -6.66 14.87 14.28
CA PHE A 64 -6.01 15.86 13.44
C PHE A 64 -6.75 17.21 13.46
N PRO A 65 -6.04 18.34 13.35
CA PRO A 65 -6.64 19.66 13.20
C PRO A 65 -7.36 19.83 11.85
N ARG A 66 -8.12 20.92 11.72
CA ARG A 66 -9.01 21.19 10.57
C ARG A 66 -8.28 21.33 9.24
N ASN A 67 -7.00 21.70 9.24
CA ASN A 67 -6.16 21.80 8.05
C ASN A 67 -5.67 20.43 7.53
N VAL A 68 -6.17 19.32 8.08
CA VAL A 68 -5.80 17.96 7.63
C VAL A 68 -7.02 17.21 7.13
N THR A 69 -6.99 16.80 5.86
CA THR A 69 -7.97 15.88 5.29
C THR A 69 -7.53 14.44 5.53
N CYS A 70 -8.32 13.63 6.23
CA CYS A 70 -7.99 12.22 6.50
C CYS A 70 -8.74 11.25 5.57
N LYS A 71 -8.00 10.43 4.82
CA LYS A 71 -8.54 9.47 3.83
C LYS A 71 -7.75 8.15 3.86
N THR A 72 -8.32 7.13 3.22
CA THR A 72 -7.55 5.94 2.80
C THR A 72 -7.21 6.03 1.30
N PHE A 73 -6.16 5.36 0.85
CA PHE A 73 -5.83 5.28 -0.58
C PHE A 73 -7.02 4.77 -1.41
N HIS A 74 -7.65 3.68 -0.97
CA HIS A 74 -8.87 3.16 -1.62
C HIS A 74 -10.01 4.16 -1.62
N SER A 75 -10.20 4.98 -0.57
CA SER A 75 -11.26 6.01 -0.60
C SER A 75 -11.01 7.15 -1.59
N LEU A 76 -9.74 7.51 -1.83
CA LEU A 76 -9.38 8.48 -2.88
C LEU A 76 -9.66 7.89 -4.27
N ALA A 77 -9.15 6.68 -4.51
CA ALA A 77 -9.38 5.95 -5.76
C ALA A 77 -10.87 5.65 -6.01
N PHE A 78 -11.64 5.37 -4.96
CA PHE A 78 -13.07 5.13 -5.06
C PHE A 78 -13.83 6.38 -5.50
N GLY A 79 -13.46 7.55 -4.98
CA GLY A 79 -14.08 8.82 -5.37
C GLY A 79 -13.88 9.16 -6.85
N SER A 80 -12.72 8.80 -7.42
CA SER A 80 -12.36 9.08 -8.81
C SER A 80 -12.81 7.99 -9.79
N VAL A 81 -12.54 6.71 -9.49
CA VAL A 81 -12.77 5.59 -10.41
C VAL A 81 -13.81 4.61 -9.87
N GLY A 82 -13.71 4.23 -8.59
CA GLY A 82 -14.52 3.14 -8.03
C GLY A 82 -16.04 3.41 -8.04
N ARG A 83 -16.47 4.67 -7.92
CA ARG A 83 -17.89 5.06 -7.96
C ARG A 83 -18.55 4.69 -9.28
N LEU A 84 -17.88 4.91 -10.40
CA LEU A 84 -18.36 4.57 -11.74
C LEU A 84 -18.65 3.07 -11.87
N TYR A 85 -17.76 2.22 -11.35
CA TYR A 85 -17.95 0.77 -11.32
C TYR A 85 -19.07 0.33 -10.38
N LYS A 86 -19.26 1.03 -9.25
CA LYS A 86 -20.37 0.79 -8.33
C LYS A 86 -21.70 1.07 -9.00
N ASP A 87 -21.83 2.23 -9.64
CA ASP A 87 -23.08 2.69 -10.25
C ASP A 87 -23.49 1.80 -11.44
N LYS A 88 -22.51 1.21 -12.13
CA LYS A 88 -22.73 0.20 -13.19
C LYS A 88 -22.92 -1.23 -12.68
N GLY A 89 -22.97 -1.46 -11.36
CA GLY A 89 -23.15 -2.80 -10.76
C GLY A 89 -21.99 -3.77 -11.01
N LYS A 90 -20.82 -3.24 -11.36
CA LYS A 90 -19.63 -4.02 -11.76
C LYS A 90 -18.58 -4.10 -10.64
N LEU A 91 -18.73 -3.32 -9.57
CA LEU A 91 -17.82 -3.35 -8.44
C LEU A 91 -18.00 -4.62 -7.60
N ASN A 92 -16.87 -5.24 -7.24
CA ASN A 92 -16.78 -6.26 -6.20
C ASN A 92 -15.88 -5.71 -5.07
N PHE A 93 -16.43 -5.63 -3.86
CA PHE A 93 -15.67 -5.13 -2.71
C PHE A 93 -14.60 -6.12 -2.22
N SER A 94 -14.72 -7.39 -2.62
CA SER A 94 -13.77 -8.44 -2.28
C SER A 94 -12.80 -8.75 -3.42
N LYS A 95 -11.74 -9.49 -3.10
CA LYS A 95 -10.89 -10.13 -4.11
C LYS A 95 -11.73 -11.02 -5.02
N MET A 96 -11.28 -11.16 -6.27
CA MET A 96 -11.92 -12.09 -7.20
C MET A 96 -11.71 -13.51 -6.71
N SER A 97 -12.81 -14.26 -6.57
CA SER A 97 -12.71 -15.66 -6.16
C SER A 97 -12.07 -16.49 -7.28
N VAL A 98 -11.31 -17.53 -6.89
CA VAL A 98 -10.74 -18.48 -7.86
C VAL A 98 -11.84 -19.11 -8.71
N PHE A 99 -13.00 -19.38 -8.13
CA PHE A 99 -14.16 -19.89 -8.87
C PHE A 99 -14.64 -18.91 -9.94
N SER A 100 -14.80 -17.62 -9.59
CA SER A 100 -15.20 -16.58 -10.53
C SER A 100 -14.21 -16.48 -11.69
N ILE A 101 -12.91 -16.48 -11.42
CA ILE A 101 -11.88 -16.42 -12.47
C ILE A 101 -11.93 -17.70 -13.32
N SER A 102 -11.94 -18.88 -12.70
CA SER A 102 -11.98 -20.17 -13.40
C SER A 102 -13.16 -20.30 -14.36
N SER A 103 -14.31 -19.71 -14.01
CA SER A 103 -15.51 -19.69 -14.86
C SER A 103 -15.37 -18.82 -16.12
N LEU A 104 -14.42 -17.89 -16.13
CA LEU A 104 -14.12 -17.01 -17.27
C LEU A 104 -13.09 -17.64 -18.22
N LEU A 105 -12.29 -18.59 -17.74
CA LEU A 105 -11.23 -19.21 -18.50
C LEU A 105 -11.80 -20.16 -19.56
N ARG A 106 -11.40 -19.97 -20.81
CA ARG A 106 -11.84 -20.78 -21.96
C ARG A 106 -10.83 -21.84 -22.34
N ASN A 107 -9.54 -21.55 -22.19
CA ASN A 107 -8.49 -22.50 -22.50
C ASN A 107 -8.52 -23.68 -21.51
N ARG A 108 -8.33 -24.89 -22.03
CA ARG A 108 -8.27 -26.15 -21.28
C ARG A 108 -6.89 -26.80 -21.32
N GLU A 109 -5.95 -26.26 -22.08
CA GLU A 109 -4.60 -26.76 -22.27
C GLU A 109 -3.70 -26.47 -21.06
N GLY A 110 -3.02 -27.48 -20.52
CA GLY A 110 -2.05 -27.34 -19.43
C GLY A 110 -2.66 -27.61 -18.05
N GLN A 111 -2.48 -26.68 -17.11
CA GLN A 111 -3.03 -26.71 -15.74
C GLN A 111 -4.52 -27.08 -15.66
N SER A 112 -4.92 -27.68 -14.54
CA SER A 112 -6.34 -27.78 -14.20
C SER A 112 -6.96 -26.38 -14.08
N ILE A 113 -8.25 -26.24 -14.39
CA ILE A 113 -8.90 -24.93 -14.48
C ILE A 113 -8.85 -24.13 -13.17
N PHE A 114 -8.93 -24.81 -12.01
CA PHE A 114 -8.86 -24.16 -10.70
C PHE A 114 -7.44 -23.74 -10.33
N VAL A 115 -6.45 -24.56 -10.69
CA VAL A 115 -5.04 -24.19 -10.55
C VAL A 115 -4.74 -22.97 -11.43
N ARG A 116 -5.21 -22.96 -12.68
CA ARG A 116 -5.06 -21.82 -13.59
C ARG A 116 -5.80 -20.59 -13.09
N GLY A 117 -7.03 -20.74 -12.61
CA GLY A 117 -7.78 -19.64 -12.01
C GLY A 117 -7.06 -19.01 -10.82
N LYS A 118 -6.34 -19.81 -10.02
CA LYS A 118 -5.50 -19.32 -8.93
C LYS A 118 -4.26 -18.57 -9.43
N THR A 119 -3.54 -19.10 -10.42
CA THR A 119 -2.33 -18.45 -10.94
C THR A 119 -2.66 -17.16 -11.71
N VAL A 120 -3.77 -17.12 -12.43
CA VAL A 120 -4.33 -15.89 -13.05
C VAL A 120 -4.73 -14.88 -11.97
N ALA A 121 -5.41 -15.31 -10.90
CA ALA A 121 -5.75 -14.41 -9.78
C ALA A 121 -4.49 -13.79 -9.15
N GLN A 122 -3.46 -14.60 -8.89
CA GLN A 122 -2.19 -14.14 -8.35
C GLN A 122 -1.47 -13.17 -9.29
N THR A 123 -1.56 -13.41 -10.60
CA THR A 123 -0.98 -12.53 -11.63
C THR A 123 -1.66 -11.16 -11.62
N LEU A 124 -3.00 -11.13 -11.59
CA LEU A 124 -3.77 -9.89 -11.47
C LEU A 124 -3.47 -9.14 -10.18
N GLU A 125 -3.41 -9.84 -9.04
CA GLU A 125 -3.08 -9.23 -7.75
C GLU A 125 -1.66 -8.63 -7.74
N SER A 126 -0.69 -9.34 -8.32
CA SER A 126 0.69 -8.85 -8.45
C SER A 126 0.74 -7.59 -9.34
N PHE A 127 0.01 -7.60 -10.45
CA PHE A 127 -0.13 -6.42 -11.31
C PHE A 127 -0.80 -5.24 -10.59
N PHE A 128 -1.89 -5.47 -9.84
CA PHE A 128 -2.57 -4.40 -9.11
C PHE A 128 -1.69 -3.77 -8.02
N ALA A 129 -0.76 -4.55 -7.44
CA ALA A 129 0.20 -4.05 -6.46
C ALA A 129 1.42 -3.36 -7.10
N SER A 130 1.76 -3.67 -8.35
CA SER A 130 2.92 -3.13 -9.08
C SER A 130 2.77 -1.66 -9.49
N SER A 131 3.88 -1.01 -9.81
CA SER A 131 3.90 0.29 -10.50
C SER A 131 3.73 0.19 -12.02
N ASP A 132 3.69 -1.03 -12.58
CA ASP A 132 3.81 -1.27 -14.02
C ASP A 132 2.55 -0.87 -14.79
N ASP A 133 2.71 -0.32 -15.99
CA ASP A 133 1.56 0.17 -16.78
C ASP A 133 0.73 -0.99 -17.39
N GLU A 134 1.38 -2.13 -17.62
CA GLU A 134 0.77 -3.33 -18.22
C GLU A 134 1.14 -4.61 -17.47
N ILE A 135 0.33 -5.66 -17.67
CA ILE A 135 0.63 -7.00 -17.14
C ILE A 135 1.79 -7.59 -17.95
N CYS A 136 2.93 -7.81 -17.31
CA CYS A 136 4.10 -8.51 -17.84
C CYS A 136 4.36 -9.88 -17.16
N GLU A 137 5.37 -10.61 -17.64
CA GLU A 137 5.70 -11.97 -17.19
C GLU A 137 6.11 -12.02 -15.71
N GLU A 138 6.71 -10.95 -15.20
CA GLU A 138 7.18 -10.80 -13.82
C GLU A 138 6.03 -10.88 -12.80
N HIS A 139 4.79 -10.60 -13.22
CA HIS A 139 3.60 -10.76 -12.39
C HIS A 139 3.18 -12.22 -12.23
N THR A 140 3.63 -13.11 -13.12
CA THR A 140 3.25 -14.52 -13.07
C THR A 140 3.98 -15.23 -11.93
N PRO A 141 3.32 -16.14 -11.19
CA PRO A 141 3.98 -16.87 -10.12
C PRO A 141 5.06 -17.80 -10.69
N ILE A 142 6.17 -17.95 -9.98
CA ILE A 142 7.23 -18.90 -10.35
C ILE A 142 6.80 -20.35 -10.05
N TRP A 143 6.00 -20.54 -9.01
CA TRP A 143 5.55 -21.86 -8.54
C TRP A 143 4.05 -21.88 -8.30
N PHE A 144 3.43 -23.04 -8.49
CA PHE A 144 2.05 -23.31 -8.11
C PHE A 144 1.94 -24.62 -7.33
N LYS A 145 0.81 -24.82 -6.64
CA LYS A 145 0.45 -26.12 -6.07
C LYS A 145 -0.55 -26.78 -6.99
N ASN A 146 -0.29 -28.02 -7.42
CA ASN A 146 -1.22 -28.79 -8.23
C ASN A 146 -2.40 -29.32 -7.38
N THR A 147 -3.29 -30.10 -8.02
CA THR A 147 -4.45 -30.72 -7.38
C THR A 147 -4.11 -31.74 -6.29
N HIS A 148 -2.87 -32.24 -6.27
CA HIS A 148 -2.35 -33.16 -5.25
C HIS A 148 -1.57 -32.44 -4.14
N GLY A 149 -1.52 -31.10 -4.16
CA GLY A 149 -0.80 -30.29 -3.19
C GLY A 149 0.71 -30.18 -3.44
N GLU A 150 1.22 -30.79 -4.51
CA GLU A 150 2.63 -30.75 -4.88
C GLU A 150 3.01 -29.39 -5.46
N ARG A 151 4.18 -28.87 -5.05
CA ARG A 151 4.72 -27.62 -5.57
C ARG A 151 5.42 -27.89 -6.91
N LYS A 152 4.91 -27.30 -7.99
CA LYS A 152 5.48 -27.40 -9.34
C LYS A 152 5.90 -26.04 -9.88
N LEU A 153 6.94 -26.02 -10.71
CA LEU A 153 7.39 -24.82 -11.40
C LEU A 153 6.37 -24.47 -12.48
N VAL A 154 6.06 -23.19 -12.65
CA VAL A 154 5.27 -22.72 -13.79
C VAL A 154 6.19 -22.72 -15.02
N THR A 155 5.83 -23.52 -16.02
CA THR A 155 6.58 -23.63 -17.27
C THR A 155 6.41 -22.37 -18.13
N PRO A 156 7.33 -22.08 -19.08
CA PRO A 156 7.19 -20.95 -19.99
C PRO A 156 5.90 -20.99 -20.85
N ALA A 157 5.40 -22.19 -21.18
CA ALA A 157 4.12 -22.33 -21.88
C ALA A 157 2.94 -21.93 -20.98
N GLU A 158 2.93 -22.40 -19.72
CA GLU A 158 1.89 -22.02 -18.76
C GLU A 158 1.91 -20.53 -18.45
N LYS A 159 3.09 -19.92 -18.30
CA LYS A 159 3.23 -18.47 -18.10
C LYS A 159 2.56 -17.67 -19.23
N ARG A 160 2.79 -18.07 -20.49
CA ARG A 160 2.16 -17.42 -21.66
C ARG A 160 0.64 -17.48 -21.58
N ILE A 161 0.07 -18.66 -21.30
CA ILE A 161 -1.38 -18.84 -21.15
C ILE A 161 -1.92 -17.97 -20.00
N ILE A 162 -1.28 -18.02 -18.82
CA ILE A 162 -1.68 -17.24 -17.65
C ILE A 162 -1.67 -15.73 -17.96
N LEU A 163 -0.64 -15.27 -18.65
CA LEU A 163 -0.46 -13.87 -19.02
C LEU A 163 -1.56 -13.40 -19.98
N GLU A 164 -1.83 -14.17 -21.03
CA GLU A 164 -2.88 -13.88 -22.01
C GLU A 164 -4.27 -13.82 -21.36
N GLU A 165 -4.60 -14.82 -20.53
CA GLU A 165 -5.89 -14.85 -19.82
C GLU A 165 -6.02 -13.71 -18.80
N ALA A 166 -4.95 -13.37 -18.08
CA ALA A 166 -4.94 -12.23 -17.17
C ALA A 166 -5.15 -10.90 -17.93
N LYS A 167 -4.50 -10.72 -19.08
CA LYS A 167 -4.70 -9.55 -19.95
C LYS A 167 -6.12 -9.48 -20.50
N GLU A 168 -6.68 -10.60 -20.95
CA GLU A 168 -8.07 -10.66 -21.41
C GLU A 168 -9.05 -10.26 -20.30
N ILE A 169 -8.91 -10.86 -19.12
CA ILE A 169 -9.75 -10.54 -17.96
C ILE A 169 -9.62 -9.07 -17.57
N TRP A 170 -8.40 -8.53 -17.51
CA TRP A 170 -8.17 -7.12 -17.20
C TRP A 170 -8.82 -6.18 -18.23
N ASN A 171 -8.68 -6.50 -19.52
CA ASN A 171 -9.30 -5.72 -20.60
C ASN A 171 -10.83 -5.74 -20.50
N ASN A 172 -11.42 -6.88 -20.19
CA ASN A 172 -12.86 -6.98 -19.98
C ASN A 172 -13.32 -6.35 -18.65
N MET A 173 -12.48 -6.35 -17.60
CA MET A 173 -12.73 -5.60 -16.35
C MET A 173 -12.81 -4.09 -16.59
N LYS A 174 -12.06 -3.53 -17.56
CA LYS A 174 -12.11 -2.10 -17.89
C LYS A 174 -13.39 -1.63 -18.60
N LYS A 175 -14.05 -2.51 -19.37
CA LYS A 175 -15.23 -2.16 -20.20
C LYS A 175 -16.48 -1.96 -19.34
N LEU A 176 -17.15 -0.81 -19.40
CA LEU A 176 -18.28 -0.51 -18.52
C LEU A 176 -19.66 -0.93 -19.06
N GLU A 177 -19.73 -1.30 -20.34
CA GLU A 177 -20.98 -1.57 -21.05
C GLU A 177 -21.07 -3.03 -21.51
N GLY A 178 -22.30 -3.56 -21.58
CA GLY A 178 -22.61 -4.92 -22.00
C GLY A 178 -22.88 -5.93 -20.85
N ASP A 179 -23.65 -6.99 -21.15
CA ASP A 179 -24.10 -7.98 -20.17
C ASP A 179 -23.05 -9.06 -19.88
N ALA A 180 -22.21 -9.41 -20.86
CA ALA A 180 -21.10 -10.34 -20.64
C ALA A 180 -20.03 -9.72 -19.72
N GLU A 181 -19.87 -8.40 -19.79
CA GLU A 181 -18.94 -7.57 -19.04
C GLU A 181 -19.33 -7.48 -17.56
N LYS A 182 -20.62 -7.65 -17.23
CA LYS A 182 -21.08 -7.75 -15.84
C LYS A 182 -20.50 -8.96 -15.09
N LYS A 183 -20.03 -10.00 -15.81
CA LYS A 183 -19.34 -11.15 -15.20
C LYS A 183 -17.92 -10.78 -14.74
N TYR A 184 -17.27 -9.83 -15.40
CA TYR A 184 -15.91 -9.38 -15.11
C TYR A 184 -15.93 -8.30 -14.03
N LYS A 185 -16.19 -8.67 -12.78
CA LYS A 185 -16.27 -7.68 -11.70
C LYS A 185 -14.94 -6.99 -11.44
N MET A 186 -14.98 -5.69 -11.15
CA MET A 186 -13.83 -4.88 -10.77
C MET A 186 -13.59 -5.01 -9.25
N PRO A 187 -12.46 -5.61 -8.80
CA PRO A 187 -12.12 -5.64 -7.38
C PRO A 187 -11.63 -4.27 -6.87
N CYS A 188 -11.53 -4.11 -5.55
CA CYS A 188 -11.04 -2.87 -4.95
C CYS A 188 -9.63 -2.47 -5.42
N ASP A 189 -8.72 -3.43 -5.45
CA ASP A 189 -7.34 -3.19 -5.91
C ASP A 189 -7.27 -2.94 -7.42
N GLY A 190 -8.27 -3.42 -8.19
CA GLY A 190 -8.36 -3.17 -9.63
C GLY A 190 -8.73 -1.72 -9.95
N TYR A 191 -9.72 -1.13 -9.27
CA TYR A 191 -9.99 0.30 -9.49
C TYR A 191 -8.89 1.19 -8.90
N LEU A 192 -8.20 0.75 -7.85
CA LEU A 192 -7.02 1.44 -7.34
C LEU A 192 -5.91 1.43 -8.38
N LYS A 193 -5.69 0.30 -9.08
CA LYS A 193 -4.76 0.22 -10.20
C LYS A 193 -5.14 1.18 -11.32
N LEU A 194 -6.41 1.24 -11.73
CA LEU A 194 -6.86 2.24 -12.72
C LEU A 194 -6.61 3.68 -12.28
N TRP A 195 -6.86 3.97 -11.00
CA TRP A 195 -6.57 5.28 -10.44
C TRP A 195 -5.09 5.59 -10.48
N GLN A 196 -4.20 4.65 -10.14
CA GLN A 196 -2.75 4.81 -10.28
C GLN A 196 -2.35 5.05 -11.74
N LEU A 197 -2.88 4.27 -12.68
CA LEU A 197 -2.61 4.41 -14.12
C LEU A 197 -3.09 5.76 -14.69
N SER A 198 -4.11 6.39 -14.09
CA SER A 198 -4.53 7.75 -14.46
C SER A 198 -3.57 8.86 -14.02
N LYS A 199 -2.48 8.51 -13.31
CA LYS A 199 -1.46 9.43 -12.78
C LYS A 199 -2.09 10.62 -12.04
N PRO A 200 -2.80 10.34 -10.94
CA PRO A 200 -3.66 11.32 -10.29
C PRO A 200 -2.82 12.39 -9.59
N ARG A 201 -3.32 13.64 -9.62
CA ARG A 201 -2.72 14.77 -8.89
C ARG A 201 -3.57 15.10 -7.68
N LEU A 202 -2.97 15.04 -6.50
CA LEU A 202 -3.57 15.38 -5.21
C LEU A 202 -3.40 16.89 -4.96
N SER A 203 -4.20 17.69 -5.67
CA SER A 203 -4.18 19.15 -5.59
C SER A 203 -4.80 19.70 -4.30
N GLY A 204 -4.41 20.92 -3.93
CA GLY A 204 -4.96 21.62 -2.76
C GLY A 204 -4.30 21.26 -1.43
N TYR A 205 -3.15 20.57 -1.48
CA TYR A 205 -2.37 20.19 -0.31
C TYR A 205 -0.92 20.62 -0.47
N ASP A 206 -0.36 21.19 0.59
CA ASP A 206 1.06 21.57 0.68
C ASP A 206 1.94 20.35 1.00
N ALA A 207 1.39 19.36 1.72
CA ALA A 207 2.04 18.06 1.87
C ALA A 207 1.07 16.89 2.09
N VAL A 208 1.53 15.69 1.74
CA VAL A 208 0.85 14.42 1.97
C VAL A 208 1.56 13.66 3.09
N PHE A 209 0.82 13.31 4.14
CA PHE A 209 1.26 12.41 5.20
C PHE A 209 0.84 10.99 4.88
N VAL A 210 1.81 10.09 4.75
CA VAL A 210 1.54 8.65 4.56
C VAL A 210 1.93 7.91 5.83
N ASP A 211 0.92 7.40 6.54
CA ASP A 211 1.11 6.60 7.76
C ASP A 211 1.10 5.11 7.45
N GLU A 212 1.84 4.34 8.25
CA GLU A 212 2.17 2.93 7.99
C GLU A 212 2.78 2.72 6.60
N ALA A 213 3.68 3.62 6.20
CA ALA A 213 4.28 3.63 4.87
C ALA A 213 5.04 2.34 4.53
N GLN A 214 5.49 1.55 5.52
CA GLN A 214 6.11 0.24 5.28
C GLN A 214 5.19 -0.76 4.59
N ASP A 215 3.87 -0.57 4.66
CA ASP A 215 2.87 -1.45 4.08
C ASP A 215 2.37 -0.96 2.70
N CYS A 216 2.98 0.09 2.16
CA CYS A 216 2.70 0.58 0.81
C CYS A 216 3.09 -0.45 -0.27
N THR A 217 2.17 -0.67 -1.22
CA THR A 217 2.46 -1.37 -2.47
C THR A 217 3.16 -0.44 -3.45
N PRO A 218 3.97 -0.94 -4.39
CA PRO A 218 4.57 -0.14 -5.46
C PRO A 218 3.58 0.77 -6.20
N ALA A 219 2.36 0.32 -6.46
CA ALA A 219 1.29 1.12 -7.05
C ALA A 219 0.99 2.40 -6.24
N ILE A 220 0.90 2.27 -4.92
CA ILE A 220 0.62 3.41 -4.03
C ILE A 220 1.84 4.33 -3.93
N VAL A 221 3.04 3.76 -3.89
CA VAL A 221 4.29 4.53 -3.90
C VAL A 221 4.40 5.37 -5.18
N ASP A 222 4.08 4.81 -6.34
CA ASP A 222 4.06 5.54 -7.62
C ASP A 222 3.09 6.74 -7.58
N VAL A 223 1.90 6.56 -7.00
CA VAL A 223 0.97 7.69 -6.79
C VAL A 223 1.53 8.72 -5.83
N VAL A 224 2.10 8.31 -4.70
CA VAL A 224 2.61 9.27 -3.70
C VAL A 224 3.79 10.05 -4.24
N LEU A 225 4.77 9.39 -4.85
CA LEU A 225 6.01 10.03 -5.33
C LEU A 225 5.82 10.86 -6.60
N SER A 226 4.70 10.68 -7.32
CA SER A 226 4.36 11.54 -8.45
C SER A 226 3.76 12.89 -8.02
N GLN A 227 3.51 13.12 -6.73
CA GLN A 227 2.97 14.40 -6.25
C GLN A 227 4.05 15.50 -6.24
N SER A 228 3.66 16.73 -6.58
CA SER A 228 4.55 17.89 -6.60
C SER A 228 4.67 18.60 -5.25
N CYS A 229 3.76 18.31 -4.32
CA CYS A 229 3.78 18.85 -2.97
C CYS A 229 4.79 18.09 -2.08
N GLY A 230 4.92 18.52 -0.83
CA GLY A 230 5.77 17.81 0.13
C GLY A 230 5.23 16.43 0.47
N ILE A 231 6.11 15.48 0.76
CA ILE A 231 5.72 14.11 1.14
C ILE A 231 6.36 13.79 2.49
N ILE A 232 5.56 13.35 3.46
CA ILE A 232 6.03 12.86 4.75
C ILE A 232 5.59 11.40 4.91
N LEU A 233 6.55 10.48 4.78
CA LEU A 233 6.35 9.04 4.98
C LEU A 233 6.69 8.69 6.42
N VAL A 234 5.74 8.16 7.18
CA VAL A 234 5.97 7.68 8.54
C VAL A 234 5.61 6.20 8.66
N GLY A 235 6.42 5.46 9.40
CA GLY A 235 6.15 4.05 9.62
C GLY A 235 7.27 3.34 10.36
N ASP A 236 7.05 2.06 10.67
CA ASP A 236 8.03 1.21 11.31
C ASP A 236 8.59 0.20 10.28
N PRO A 237 9.86 0.32 9.86
CA PRO A 237 10.45 -0.60 8.88
C PRO A 237 10.49 -2.06 9.36
N HIS A 238 10.33 -2.30 10.65
CA HIS A 238 10.38 -3.63 11.25
C HIS A 238 9.00 -4.25 11.50
N GLN A 239 7.91 -3.50 11.33
CA GLN A 239 6.53 -3.98 11.47
C GLN A 239 5.82 -4.17 10.12
N GLN A 240 6.58 -4.40 9.05
CA GLN A 240 6.00 -4.75 7.76
C GLN A 240 5.35 -6.14 7.82
N ILE A 241 4.03 -6.20 7.73
CA ILE A 241 3.26 -7.45 7.83
C ILE A 241 2.34 -7.70 6.62
N TYR A 242 2.21 -6.72 5.72
CA TYR A 242 1.35 -6.84 4.53
C TYR A 242 2.09 -7.29 3.25
N THR A 243 3.27 -7.91 3.37
CA THR A 243 4.06 -8.42 2.21
C THR A 243 3.27 -9.39 1.34
N PHE A 244 2.33 -10.16 1.91
CA PHE A 244 1.42 -11.05 1.15
C PHE A 244 0.48 -10.31 0.19
N ARG A 245 0.36 -8.98 0.30
CA ARG A 245 -0.39 -8.11 -0.62
C ARG A 245 0.51 -7.37 -1.62
N GLY A 246 1.79 -7.74 -1.71
CA GLY A 246 2.76 -7.06 -2.56
C GLY A 246 3.33 -5.76 -1.96
N ALA A 247 3.15 -5.52 -0.66
CA ALA A 247 3.83 -4.43 0.02
C ALA A 247 5.35 -4.65 -0.01
N VAL A 248 6.09 -3.63 -0.43
CA VAL A 248 7.57 -3.60 -0.42
C VAL A 248 8.02 -2.66 0.68
N ASN A 249 9.24 -2.84 1.21
CA ASN A 249 9.72 -2.00 2.31
C ASN A 249 10.06 -0.58 1.82
N THR A 250 8.99 0.17 1.59
CA THR A 250 8.95 1.51 1.00
C THR A 250 9.82 2.48 1.78
N LEU A 251 9.84 2.34 3.10
CA LEU A 251 10.67 3.17 3.97
C LEU A 251 12.17 3.01 3.69
N HIS A 252 12.64 1.88 3.18
CA HIS A 252 14.03 1.71 2.78
C HIS A 252 14.28 2.10 1.31
N SER A 253 13.39 1.74 0.40
CA SER A 253 13.63 1.88 -1.05
C SER A 253 13.39 3.27 -1.63
N VAL A 254 12.53 4.08 -1.01
CA VAL A 254 12.10 5.37 -1.60
C VAL A 254 13.22 6.44 -1.55
N PRO A 255 13.50 7.19 -2.61
CA PRO A 255 14.37 8.36 -2.54
C PRO A 255 13.84 9.38 -1.51
N HIS A 256 14.71 10.03 -0.75
CA HIS A 256 14.30 11.00 0.27
C HIS A 256 15.28 12.16 0.34
N THR A 257 14.77 13.34 0.68
CA THR A 257 15.57 14.52 0.95
C THR A 257 16.00 14.57 2.42
N HIS A 258 15.16 14.08 3.32
CA HIS A 258 15.42 14.08 4.76
C HIS A 258 14.95 12.78 5.43
N VAL A 259 15.67 12.38 6.48
CA VAL A 259 15.35 11.22 7.30
C VAL A 259 15.38 11.62 8.77
N PHE A 260 14.34 11.23 9.50
CA PHE A 260 14.23 11.39 10.95
C PHE A 260 13.94 10.04 11.60
N PHE A 261 14.24 9.94 12.90
CA PHE A 261 13.99 8.75 13.70
C PHE A 261 13.13 9.09 14.90
N LEU A 262 12.21 8.19 15.25
CA LEU A 262 11.51 8.19 16.52
C LEU A 262 11.82 6.88 17.23
N THR A 263 12.61 6.95 18.30
CA THR A 263 13.18 5.79 18.99
C THR A 263 12.62 5.55 20.39
N GLN A 264 12.12 6.60 21.04
CA GLN A 264 11.57 6.52 22.40
C GLN A 264 10.09 6.11 22.38
N SER A 265 9.80 4.94 22.95
CA SER A 265 8.44 4.40 23.10
C SER A 265 7.76 4.99 24.33
N PHE A 266 6.49 5.36 24.17
CA PHE A 266 5.61 5.79 25.26
C PHE A 266 4.63 4.71 25.69
N ARG A 267 4.75 3.50 25.13
CA ARG A 267 3.82 2.39 25.37
C ARG A 267 4.34 1.40 26.42
N PHE A 268 5.66 1.29 26.57
CA PHE A 268 6.30 0.32 27.43
C PHE A 268 7.65 0.84 27.94
N GLY A 269 8.02 0.42 29.15
CA GLY A 269 9.26 0.81 29.79
C GLY A 269 10.49 0.04 29.31
N ALA A 270 11.64 0.37 29.88
CA ALA A 270 12.96 -0.08 29.44
C ALA A 270 13.13 -1.61 29.35
N ALA A 271 12.54 -2.39 30.27
CA ALA A 271 12.66 -3.84 30.26
C ALA A 271 12.06 -4.48 29.00
N LEU A 272 10.85 -4.07 28.60
CA LEU A 272 10.22 -4.57 27.38
C LEU A 272 10.89 -4.02 26.11
N ALA A 273 11.37 -2.78 26.16
CA ALA A 273 12.13 -2.19 25.07
C ALA A 273 13.43 -2.96 24.80
N TYR A 274 14.14 -3.37 25.86
CA TYR A 274 15.36 -4.17 25.76
C TYR A 274 15.10 -5.54 25.11
N VAL A 275 14.03 -6.24 25.53
CA VAL A 275 13.63 -7.50 24.90
C VAL A 275 13.33 -7.30 23.42
N GLY A 276 12.54 -6.27 23.08
CA GLY A 276 12.23 -5.92 21.68
C GLY A 276 13.48 -5.62 20.86
N ALA A 277 14.42 -4.84 21.40
CA ALA A 277 15.68 -4.52 20.76
C ALA A 277 16.56 -5.77 20.57
N THR A 278 16.59 -6.68 21.55
CA THR A 278 17.34 -7.93 21.47
C THR A 278 16.81 -8.83 20.35
N VAL A 279 15.49 -8.94 20.22
CA VAL A 279 14.86 -9.68 19.11
C VAL A 279 15.22 -9.04 17.76
N LEU A 280 15.23 -7.71 17.66
CA LEU A 280 15.63 -7.01 16.44
C LEU A 280 17.11 -7.20 16.09
N ASP A 281 18.01 -7.24 17.07
CA ASP A 281 19.43 -7.53 16.85
C ASP A 281 19.61 -8.97 16.36
N VAL A 282 19.09 -9.95 17.10
CA VAL A 282 19.28 -11.38 16.77
C VAL A 282 18.63 -11.74 15.43
N ALA A 283 17.41 -11.27 15.17
CA ALA A 283 16.67 -11.67 13.96
C ALA A 283 17.00 -10.81 12.72
N LYS A 284 17.44 -9.56 12.90
CA LYS A 284 17.60 -8.59 11.79
C LYS A 284 18.95 -7.85 11.80
N GLY A 285 19.85 -8.12 12.74
CA GLY A 285 21.18 -7.50 12.83
C GLY A 285 21.17 -6.01 13.18
N ILE A 286 20.08 -5.50 13.77
CA ILE A 286 19.93 -4.07 14.06
C ILE A 286 20.64 -3.71 15.36
N ARG A 287 21.87 -3.18 15.26
CA ARG A 287 22.72 -2.83 16.41
C ARG A 287 22.89 -1.33 16.66
N ASN A 288 22.77 -0.52 15.61
CA ASN A 288 23.12 0.91 15.65
C ASN A 288 21.95 1.83 16.06
N LYS A 289 20.75 1.27 16.29
CA LYS A 289 19.54 2.02 16.69
C LYS A 289 18.75 1.19 17.68
N THR A 290 18.59 1.73 18.88
CA THR A 290 17.96 1.01 20.00
C THR A 290 16.57 1.57 20.23
N LEU A 291 15.58 0.68 20.30
CA LEU A 291 14.25 1.00 20.82
C LEU A 291 14.40 1.32 22.30
N VAL A 292 14.05 2.55 22.70
CA VAL A 292 14.18 3.00 24.09
C VAL A 292 12.80 3.01 24.73
N GLY A 293 12.65 2.40 25.89
CA GLY A 293 11.41 2.47 26.67
C GLY A 293 11.40 3.73 27.53
N GLY A 294 10.36 4.54 27.40
CA GLY A 294 10.13 5.76 28.20
C GLY A 294 9.24 5.54 29.41
#